data_AF-A0AAV0Y9K5-F1
#
_entry.id   AF-A0AAV0Y9K5-F1
#
_cell.length_a   1.000
_cell.length_b   1.000
_cell.length_c   1.000
_cell.angle_alpha   90.00
_cell.angle_beta   90.00
_cell.angle_gamma   90.00
#
_symmetry.space_group_name_H-M   'P 1'
#
loop_
_entity.id
_entity.type
_entity.pdbx_description
1 polymer ?
#
loop_
_entity_poly.entity_id
_entity_poly.type
_entity_poly.pdbx_seq_one_letter_code
_entity_poly.pdbx_strand_id
1 'polypeptide(L)'
;MTTTKNTRRSDIPVFDFKQKCLLCEGDASDEFLKKEIKKPVQKRDRVHCVETLVFKDSLLETARDRNDKWSSDVILRVSNVSDLVAAEGRYHGACGKHFFKRISTQQSSKGRPENVEVTAAFDCVCNYIENNEDQCQFSLREILNDYKGYIPTEKILKKRLIDKYGQEIVIATGIKPVICFRNTGYTILTDNWYNSKKQNVEEERLRIVKAAADIIREDIRSMVYDLRNYPTPETFLDNVENDVPNSLQMLFNSIIKKKKCTDEDKCKTTTLSIAHSIIAATRPRSFLSPIQIGLGTLIYKKYGSKELLDVISTLIFAVLTIVSGYLRCPA
;
A
#
# COMPACT_ATOMS: atom_id res chain seq x y z
N MET A 1 -68.82 -6.27 -57.29
CA MET A 1 -68.72 -4.80 -57.31
C MET A 1 -68.25 -4.34 -55.94
N THR A 2 -66.94 -4.25 -55.76
CA THR A 2 -66.29 -3.85 -54.50
C THR A 2 -65.97 -2.36 -54.56
N THR A 3 -66.74 -1.56 -53.82
CA THR A 3 -66.55 -0.11 -53.70
C THR A 3 -65.29 0.20 -52.88
N THR A 4 -64.26 0.68 -53.56
CA THR A 4 -63.05 1.28 -52.98
C THR A 4 -63.41 2.59 -52.26
N LYS A 5 -63.22 2.63 -50.94
CA LYS A 5 -63.28 3.88 -50.15
C LYS A 5 -62.00 4.68 -50.43
N ASN A 6 -62.15 5.87 -51.01
CA ASN A 6 -61.08 6.84 -51.20
C ASN A 6 -60.63 7.41 -49.84
N THR A 7 -59.42 7.07 -49.40
CA THR A 7 -58.73 7.75 -48.30
C THR A 7 -58.31 9.14 -48.77
N ARG A 8 -58.66 10.19 -48.00
CA ARG A 8 -58.27 11.57 -48.31
C ARG A 8 -56.80 11.76 -47.91
N ARG A 9 -56.06 12.59 -48.66
CA ARG A 9 -54.64 12.92 -48.41
C ARG A 9 -54.36 13.53 -47.02
N SER A 10 -55.41 13.90 -46.28
CA SER A 10 -55.38 14.45 -44.92
C SER A 10 -55.34 13.40 -43.80
N ASP A 11 -55.43 12.11 -44.12
CA ASP A 11 -55.43 11.03 -43.10
C ASP A 11 -54.01 10.51 -42.77
N ILE A 12 -52.96 11.27 -43.13
CA ILE A 12 -51.60 10.98 -42.69
C ILE A 12 -51.51 11.46 -41.23
N PRO A 13 -51.16 10.60 -40.26
CA PRO A 13 -51.02 11.01 -38.86
C PRO A 13 -49.91 12.07 -38.76
N VAL A 14 -50.32 13.34 -38.64
CA VAL A 14 -49.40 14.46 -38.40
C VAL A 14 -48.85 14.30 -36.99
N PHE A 15 -47.52 14.27 -36.86
CA PHE A 15 -46.88 14.19 -35.56
C PHE A 15 -47.20 15.45 -34.73
N ASP A 16 -47.67 15.27 -33.50
CA ASP A 16 -47.97 16.38 -32.60
C ASP A 16 -46.71 16.85 -31.86
N PHE A 17 -46.09 17.88 -32.42
CA PHE A 17 -44.86 18.49 -31.89
C PHE A 17 -45.03 19.21 -30.55
N LYS A 18 -46.27 19.58 -30.19
CA LYS A 18 -46.60 20.31 -28.96
C LYS A 18 -46.78 19.37 -27.78
N GLN A 19 -47.33 18.18 -28.00
CA GLN A 19 -47.62 17.20 -26.94
C GLN A 19 -46.61 16.05 -26.88
N LYS A 20 -45.88 15.77 -27.96
CA LYS A 20 -44.91 14.67 -28.01
C LYS A 20 -43.48 15.15 -28.17
N CYS A 21 -42.56 14.40 -27.56
CA CYS A 21 -41.13 14.60 -27.71
C CYS A 21 -40.68 14.23 -29.12
N LEU A 22 -40.10 15.18 -29.85
CA LEU A 22 -39.60 14.98 -31.22
C LEU A 22 -38.48 13.93 -31.33
N LEU A 23 -37.82 13.59 -30.21
CA LEU A 23 -36.73 12.60 -30.18
C LEU A 23 -37.21 11.18 -29.86
N CYS A 24 -38.11 10.99 -28.88
CA CYS A 24 -38.50 9.65 -28.41
C CYS A 24 -39.99 9.32 -28.58
N GLU A 25 -40.80 10.24 -29.14
CA GLU A 25 -42.26 10.14 -29.26
C GLU A 25 -43.03 10.09 -27.92
N GLY A 26 -42.34 10.02 -26.79
CA GLY A 26 -42.95 10.06 -25.46
C GLY A 26 -43.65 11.38 -25.14
N ASP A 27 -44.50 11.36 -24.12
CA ASP A 27 -45.28 12.51 -23.66
C ASP A 27 -44.37 13.67 -23.21
N ALA A 28 -44.54 14.83 -23.83
CA ALA A 28 -43.87 16.10 -23.52
C ALA A 28 -44.88 17.24 -23.28
N SER A 29 -46.13 16.87 -22.98
CA SER A 29 -47.23 17.78 -22.68
C SER A 29 -46.99 18.62 -21.43
N ASP A 30 -47.82 19.65 -21.26
CA ASP A 30 -47.86 20.41 -20.02
C ASP A 30 -48.31 19.55 -18.82
N GLU A 31 -49.06 18.47 -19.05
CA GLU A 31 -49.43 17.49 -18.02
C GLU A 31 -48.21 16.68 -17.55
N PHE A 32 -47.33 16.30 -18.47
CA PHE A 32 -46.06 15.65 -18.15
C PHE A 32 -45.20 16.56 -17.26
N LEU A 33 -45.08 17.84 -17.61
CA LEU A 33 -44.34 18.83 -16.80
C LEU A 33 -44.91 18.98 -15.39
N LYS A 34 -46.25 19.02 -15.25
CA LYS A 34 -46.91 19.06 -13.93
C LYS A 34 -46.60 17.82 -13.08
N LYS A 35 -46.45 16.65 -13.70
CA LYS A 35 -46.04 15.40 -13.02
C LYS A 35 -44.55 15.44 -12.63
N GLU A 36 -43.68 15.96 -13.48
CA GLU A 36 -42.24 16.09 -13.21
C GLU A 36 -41.93 17.05 -12.06
N ILE A 37 -42.66 18.17 -11.93
CA ILE A 37 -42.47 19.12 -10.82
C ILE A 37 -42.73 18.47 -9.45
N LYS A 38 -43.60 17.46 -9.37
CA LYS A 38 -43.87 16.71 -8.12
C LYS A 38 -42.71 15.79 -7.70
N LYS A 39 -41.77 15.47 -8.60
CA LYS A 39 -40.61 14.63 -8.28
C LYS A 39 -39.54 15.42 -7.51
N PRO A 40 -38.61 14.75 -6.79
CA PRO A 40 -37.42 15.39 -6.24
C PRO A 40 -36.55 16.00 -7.34
N VAL A 41 -35.89 17.15 -7.06
CA VAL A 41 -35.15 17.93 -8.06
C VAL A 41 -34.13 17.11 -8.85
N GLN A 42 -33.44 16.13 -8.24
CA GLN A 42 -32.45 15.30 -8.93
C GLN A 42 -33.07 14.31 -9.94
N LYS A 43 -34.37 14.01 -9.84
CA LYS A 43 -35.08 13.02 -10.67
C LYS A 43 -36.01 13.64 -11.70
N ARG A 44 -36.06 14.98 -11.79
CA ARG A 44 -36.91 15.70 -12.74
C ARG A 44 -36.27 15.68 -14.12
N ASP A 45 -37.03 15.28 -15.13
CA ASP A 45 -36.67 15.56 -16.51
C ASP A 45 -37.26 16.90 -16.95
N ARG A 46 -36.47 17.71 -17.65
CA ARG A 46 -36.92 19.01 -18.14
C ARG A 46 -37.37 18.85 -19.58
N VAL A 47 -38.50 19.43 -19.96
CA VAL A 47 -38.88 19.54 -21.37
C VAL A 47 -38.37 20.87 -21.90
N HIS A 48 -37.71 20.83 -23.05
CA HIS A 48 -37.23 22.01 -23.77
C HIS A 48 -38.10 22.24 -25.00
N CYS A 49 -38.44 23.51 -25.24
CA CYS A 49 -39.07 23.96 -26.48
C CYS A 49 -37.99 24.40 -27.46
N VAL A 50 -38.22 24.16 -28.75
CA VAL A 50 -37.32 24.60 -29.81
C VAL A 50 -37.55 26.09 -30.05
N GLU A 51 -36.54 26.90 -29.74
CA GLU A 51 -36.60 28.37 -29.86
C GLU A 51 -35.78 28.89 -31.05
N THR A 52 -34.84 28.11 -31.58
CA THR A 52 -33.90 28.55 -32.62
C THR A 52 -34.17 27.87 -33.96
N LEU A 53 -34.20 28.66 -35.04
CA LEU A 53 -34.40 28.15 -36.41
C LEU A 53 -33.28 27.19 -36.85
N VAL A 54 -32.05 27.43 -36.38
CA VAL A 54 -30.86 26.60 -36.67
C VAL A 54 -30.92 25.23 -35.98
N PHE A 55 -31.79 25.03 -34.99
CA PHE A 55 -31.90 23.77 -34.26
C PHE A 55 -32.24 22.59 -35.17
N LYS A 56 -33.09 22.83 -36.18
CA LYS A 56 -33.48 21.80 -37.14
C LYS A 56 -32.28 21.28 -37.93
N ASP A 57 -31.44 22.18 -38.42
CA ASP A 57 -30.25 21.82 -39.21
C ASP A 57 -29.25 21.05 -38.35
N SER A 58 -29.00 21.52 -37.12
CA SER A 58 -28.12 20.84 -36.16
C SER A 58 -28.64 19.44 -35.78
N LEU A 59 -29.96 19.30 -35.62
CA LEU A 59 -30.60 18.02 -35.34
C LEU A 59 -30.45 17.05 -36.50
N LEU A 60 -30.66 17.51 -37.74
CA LEU A 60 -30.50 16.69 -38.94
C LEU A 60 -29.04 16.31 -39.20
N GLU A 61 -28.10 17.22 -38.99
CA GLU A 61 -26.66 16.95 -39.07
C GLU A 61 -26.25 15.88 -38.05
N THR A 62 -26.64 16.04 -36.79
CA THR A 62 -26.39 15.04 -35.74
C THR A 62 -27.03 13.70 -36.07
N ALA A 63 -28.23 13.70 -36.66
CA ALA A 63 -28.92 12.47 -37.03
C ALA A 63 -28.20 11.72 -38.17
N ARG A 64 -27.66 12.45 -39.15
CA ARG A 64 -26.84 11.90 -40.24
C ARG A 64 -25.53 11.32 -39.71
N ASP A 65 -24.86 12.03 -38.81
CA ASP A 65 -23.60 11.60 -38.21
C ASP A 65 -23.75 10.30 -37.39
N ARG A 66 -24.88 10.13 -36.71
CA ARG A 66 -25.16 8.94 -35.88
C ARG A 66 -25.53 7.70 -36.69
N ASN A 67 -26.27 7.88 -37.78
CA ASN A 67 -26.73 6.82 -38.67
C ASN A 67 -27.28 5.55 -37.96
N ASP A 68 -28.07 5.74 -36.89
CA ASP A 68 -28.71 4.67 -36.12
C ASP A 68 -30.22 4.62 -36.41
N LYS A 69 -30.90 3.55 -35.96
CA LYS A 69 -32.36 3.43 -36.12
C LYS A 69 -33.08 4.63 -35.49
N TRP A 70 -32.58 5.10 -34.36
CA TRP A 70 -33.13 6.26 -33.64
C TRP A 70 -33.02 7.55 -34.46
N SER A 71 -31.91 7.77 -35.15
CA SER A 71 -31.70 8.95 -35.99
C SER A 71 -32.56 8.90 -37.26
N SER A 72 -32.77 7.71 -37.84
CA SER A 72 -33.68 7.50 -38.97
C SER A 72 -35.12 7.90 -38.63
N ASP A 73 -35.60 7.50 -37.45
CA ASP A 73 -36.95 7.85 -36.96
C ASP A 73 -37.08 9.36 -36.67
N VAL A 74 -36.02 10.01 -36.17
CA VAL A 74 -36.00 11.47 -35.97
C VAL A 74 -36.01 12.23 -37.30
N ILE A 75 -35.23 11.79 -38.28
CA ILE A 75 -35.20 12.40 -39.62
C ILE A 75 -36.59 12.32 -40.25
N LEU A 76 -37.22 11.14 -40.26
CA LEU A 76 -38.54 10.96 -40.86
C LEU A 76 -39.60 11.90 -40.27
N ARG A 77 -39.53 12.14 -38.95
CA ARG A 77 -40.45 13.05 -38.23
C ARG A 77 -40.21 14.51 -38.58
N VAL A 78 -38.95 14.93 -38.63
CA VAL A 78 -38.58 16.35 -38.76
C VAL A 78 -38.49 16.82 -40.21
N SER A 79 -38.25 15.93 -41.17
CA SER A 79 -38.08 16.26 -42.60
C SER A 79 -39.28 16.97 -43.22
N ASN A 80 -40.49 16.65 -42.79
CA ASN A 80 -41.73 17.19 -43.37
C ASN A 80 -42.19 18.52 -42.74
N VAL A 81 -41.53 18.99 -41.68
CA VAL A 81 -41.84 20.28 -41.05
C VAL A 81 -40.88 21.33 -41.58
N SER A 82 -41.38 22.46 -42.08
CA SER A 82 -40.54 23.57 -42.53
C SER A 82 -39.82 24.21 -41.34
N ASP A 83 -40.55 24.58 -40.29
CA ASP A 83 -40.06 25.29 -39.10
C ASP A 83 -40.52 24.61 -37.80
N LEU A 84 -39.56 24.15 -37.00
CA LEU A 84 -39.81 23.50 -35.71
C LEU A 84 -40.21 24.50 -34.60
N VAL A 85 -39.84 25.77 -34.74
CA VAL A 85 -40.24 26.84 -33.80
C VAL A 85 -41.72 27.14 -33.99
N ALA A 86 -42.16 27.29 -35.25
CA ALA A 86 -43.57 27.49 -35.58
C ALA A 86 -44.45 26.27 -35.20
N ALA A 87 -43.89 25.06 -35.26
CA ALA A 87 -44.56 23.84 -34.82
C ALA A 87 -44.55 23.63 -33.29
N GLU A 88 -43.98 24.55 -32.52
CA GLU A 88 -43.81 24.45 -31.06
C GLU A 88 -43.12 23.14 -30.61
N GLY A 89 -42.10 22.71 -31.35
CA GLY A 89 -41.42 21.43 -31.11
C GLY A 89 -40.87 21.29 -29.68
N ARG A 90 -41.14 20.15 -29.05
CA ARG A 90 -40.67 19.84 -27.70
C ARG A 90 -39.77 18.60 -27.65
N TYR A 91 -38.83 18.58 -26.70
CA TYR A 91 -38.02 17.39 -26.41
C TYR A 91 -37.64 17.28 -24.93
N HIS A 92 -37.46 16.05 -24.44
CA HIS A 92 -36.93 15.82 -23.08
C HIS A 92 -35.45 16.16 -23.02
N GLY A 93 -35.01 16.78 -21.92
CA GLY A 93 -33.62 17.15 -21.67
C GLY A 93 -32.72 15.92 -21.60
N ALA A 94 -33.21 14.81 -21.05
CA ALA A 94 -32.50 13.53 -21.14
C ALA A 94 -32.33 13.07 -22.60
N CYS A 95 -33.40 13.09 -23.40
CA CYS A 95 -33.33 12.71 -24.82
C CYS A 95 -32.34 13.60 -25.59
N GLY A 96 -32.37 14.92 -25.39
CA GLY A 96 -31.42 15.85 -26.01
C GLY A 96 -29.98 15.52 -25.63
N LYS A 97 -29.70 15.33 -24.33
CA LYS A 97 -28.36 14.93 -23.86
C LYS A 97 -27.87 13.63 -24.49
N HIS A 98 -28.74 12.65 -24.67
CA HIS A 98 -28.37 11.37 -25.26
C HIS A 98 -28.20 11.44 -26.78
N PHE A 99 -29.03 12.23 -27.46
CA PHE A 99 -29.01 12.36 -28.91
C PHE A 99 -27.78 13.15 -29.39
N PHE A 100 -27.51 14.31 -28.78
CA PHE A 100 -26.38 15.18 -29.14
C PHE A 100 -25.03 14.74 -28.53
N LYS A 101 -25.02 13.72 -27.67
CA LYS A 101 -23.76 13.13 -27.20
C LYS A 101 -23.14 12.34 -28.35
N ARG A 102 -21.98 12.80 -28.84
CA ARG A 102 -21.16 12.07 -29.83
C ARG A 102 -21.01 10.61 -29.38
N ILE A 103 -21.47 9.68 -30.22
CA ILE A 103 -21.11 8.27 -30.06
C ILE A 103 -19.61 8.20 -30.35
N SER A 104 -18.80 7.95 -29.33
CA SER A 104 -17.39 7.60 -29.50
C SER A 104 -17.36 6.20 -30.11
N THR A 105 -17.52 6.09 -31.43
CA THR A 105 -17.08 4.90 -32.14
C THR A 105 -15.58 4.82 -31.95
N GLN A 106 -15.15 3.68 -31.41
CA GLN A 106 -13.83 3.36 -30.88
C GLN A 106 -13.63 3.73 -29.41
N GLN A 107 -13.38 2.67 -28.63
CA GLN A 107 -12.53 2.71 -27.45
C GLN A 107 -11.13 3.20 -27.86
N SER A 108 -10.98 4.47 -28.22
CA SER A 108 -9.67 5.08 -28.21
C SER A 108 -9.32 5.36 -26.75
N SER A 109 -8.25 4.73 -26.30
CA SER A 109 -7.59 5.03 -25.04
C SER A 109 -7.53 6.55 -24.87
N LYS A 110 -8.20 7.07 -23.85
CA LYS A 110 -8.08 8.48 -23.49
C LYS A 110 -6.64 8.75 -23.08
N GLY A 111 -5.86 9.32 -23.99
CA GLY A 111 -4.54 9.84 -23.73
C GLY A 111 -4.23 11.00 -24.68
N ARG A 112 -3.80 12.13 -24.11
CA ARG A 112 -2.97 13.13 -24.81
C ARG A 112 -1.75 12.40 -25.38
N PRO A 113 -1.20 12.75 -26.56
CA PRO A 113 0.08 12.19 -26.99
C PRO A 113 1.08 12.32 -25.84
N GLU A 114 1.80 11.22 -25.60
CA GLU A 114 2.73 11.12 -24.49
C GLU A 114 3.72 12.28 -24.60
N ASN A 115 3.74 13.16 -23.61
CA ASN A 115 4.57 14.36 -23.69
C ASN A 115 6.03 13.89 -23.73
N VAL A 116 6.70 14.09 -24.88
CA VAL A 116 8.07 13.64 -25.16
C VAL A 116 9.03 14.09 -24.06
N GLU A 117 8.78 15.27 -23.48
CA GLU A 117 9.56 15.85 -22.39
C GLU A 117 9.39 15.09 -21.06
N VAL A 118 8.19 14.57 -20.79
CA VAL A 118 7.91 13.74 -19.58
C VAL A 118 8.56 12.37 -19.70
N THR A 119 8.67 11.84 -20.92
CA THR A 119 9.37 10.59 -21.19
C THR A 119 10.87 10.75 -21.03
N ALA A 120 11.46 11.84 -21.54
CA ALA A 120 12.88 12.12 -21.34
C ALA A 120 13.27 12.28 -19.84
N ALA A 121 12.43 12.93 -19.03
CA ALA A 121 12.66 13.02 -17.60
C ALA A 121 12.55 11.66 -16.89
N PHE A 122 11.59 10.83 -17.32
CA PHE A 122 11.42 9.48 -16.80
C PHE A 122 12.59 8.54 -17.16
N ASP A 123 13.08 8.61 -18.39
CA ASP A 123 14.21 7.82 -18.86
C ASP A 123 15.49 8.21 -18.13
N CYS A 124 15.69 9.51 -17.85
CA CYS A 124 16.80 9.98 -17.03
C CYS A 124 16.77 9.38 -15.61
N VAL A 125 15.59 9.33 -14.99
CA VAL A 125 15.42 8.73 -13.66
C VAL A 125 15.68 7.22 -13.69
N CYS A 126 15.20 6.53 -14.72
CA CYS A 126 15.45 5.10 -14.90
C CYS A 126 16.94 4.80 -15.09
N ASN A 127 17.62 5.54 -15.97
CA ASN A 127 19.05 5.38 -16.21
C ASN A 127 19.86 5.65 -14.94
N TYR A 128 19.48 6.64 -14.13
CA TYR A 128 20.17 6.88 -12.87
C TYR A 128 20.03 5.71 -11.91
N ILE A 129 18.81 5.17 -11.80
CA ILE A 129 18.52 4.01 -10.95
C ILE A 129 19.30 2.77 -11.40
N GLU A 130 19.31 2.48 -12.70
CA GLU A 130 20.00 1.33 -13.30
C GLU A 130 21.54 1.47 -13.23
N ASN A 131 22.08 2.68 -13.21
CA ASN A 131 23.53 2.91 -13.06
C ASN A 131 24.01 2.98 -11.60
N ASN A 132 23.11 3.07 -10.62
CA ASN A 132 23.42 3.15 -9.19
C ASN A 132 22.73 2.01 -8.41
N GLU A 133 22.59 0.82 -9.00
CA GLU A 133 21.89 -0.31 -8.38
C GLU A 133 22.39 -0.69 -6.98
N ASP A 134 23.62 -0.31 -6.63
CA ASP A 134 24.23 -0.47 -5.31
C ASP A 134 23.57 0.40 -4.22
N GLN A 135 22.97 1.53 -4.60
CA GLN A 135 22.29 2.43 -3.68
C GLN A 135 20.82 2.02 -3.53
N CYS A 136 20.48 1.42 -2.39
CA CYS A 136 19.14 0.85 -2.15
C CYS A 136 18.02 1.89 -1.96
N GLN A 137 18.36 3.18 -1.89
CA GLN A 137 17.43 4.26 -1.58
C GLN A 137 17.79 5.52 -2.35
N PHE A 138 16.78 6.15 -2.96
CA PHE A 138 16.97 7.42 -3.69
C PHE A 138 15.87 8.42 -3.39
N SER A 139 16.23 9.68 -3.21
CA SER A 139 15.26 10.78 -3.27
C SER A 139 15.01 11.17 -4.72
N LEU A 140 13.73 11.25 -5.12
CA LEU A 140 13.38 11.76 -6.45
C LEU A 140 13.92 13.17 -6.73
N ARG A 141 14.08 13.99 -5.67
CA ARG A 141 14.64 15.33 -5.81
C ARG A 141 16.14 15.31 -6.07
N GLU A 142 16.87 14.36 -5.51
CA GLU A 142 18.32 14.24 -5.72
C GLU A 142 18.63 13.81 -7.16
N ILE A 143 17.89 12.84 -7.68
CA ILE A 143 18.04 12.38 -9.08
C ILE A 143 17.75 13.53 -10.06
N LEU A 144 16.74 14.36 -9.77
CA LEU A 144 16.29 15.42 -10.66
C LEU A 144 17.01 16.77 -10.45
N ASN A 145 17.90 16.90 -9.47
CA ASN A 145 18.61 18.16 -9.20
C ASN A 145 19.50 18.60 -10.38
N ASP A 146 20.14 17.63 -11.05
CA ASP A 146 21.04 17.89 -12.18
C ASP A 146 20.34 17.84 -13.55
N TYR A 147 19.03 17.54 -13.57
CA TYR A 147 18.27 17.43 -14.81
C TYR A 147 17.87 18.81 -15.34
N LYS A 148 18.39 19.19 -16.51
CA LYS A 148 18.17 20.50 -17.14
C LYS A 148 16.88 20.59 -17.97
N GLY A 149 16.07 19.54 -18.03
CA GLY A 149 14.84 19.48 -18.83
C GLY A 149 13.57 19.80 -18.05
N TYR A 150 12.40 19.62 -18.68
CA TYR A 150 11.10 19.78 -18.03
C TYR A 150 10.94 18.72 -16.93
N ILE A 151 10.70 19.15 -15.69
CA ILE A 151 10.48 18.26 -14.55
C ILE A 151 8.97 18.01 -14.39
N PRO A 152 8.48 16.78 -14.61
CA PRO A 152 7.08 16.45 -14.41
C PRO A 152 6.67 16.50 -12.93
N THR A 153 5.37 16.65 -12.67
CA THR A 153 4.86 16.56 -11.30
C THR A 153 5.16 15.19 -10.68
N GLU A 154 5.55 15.17 -9.40
CA GLU A 154 5.90 13.95 -8.66
C GLU A 154 4.83 12.84 -8.79
N LYS A 155 3.53 13.20 -8.89
CA LYS A 155 2.43 12.24 -9.08
C LYS A 155 2.53 11.45 -10.39
N ILE A 156 2.92 12.11 -11.48
CA ILE A 156 3.03 11.49 -12.81
C ILE A 156 4.23 10.55 -12.82
N LEU A 157 5.35 11.01 -12.26
CA LEU A 157 6.58 10.22 -12.17
C LEU A 157 6.39 8.98 -11.29
N LYS A 158 5.76 9.13 -10.11
CA LYS A 158 5.41 8.00 -9.23
C LYS A 158 4.56 6.97 -9.94
N LYS A 159 3.54 7.41 -10.70
CA LYS A 159 2.68 6.50 -11.44
C LYS A 159 3.48 5.69 -12.48
N ARG A 160 4.32 6.35 -13.29
CA ARG A 160 5.15 5.67 -14.28
C ARG A 160 6.18 4.72 -13.66
N LEU A 161 6.76 5.08 -12.52
CA LEU A 161 7.69 4.21 -11.81
C LEU A 161 7.01 2.96 -11.27
N ILE A 162 5.79 3.10 -10.74
CA ILE A 162 4.96 1.96 -10.32
C ILE A 162 4.56 1.12 -11.55
N ASP A 163 4.24 1.74 -12.68
CA ASP A 163 3.90 1.02 -13.91
C ASP A 163 5.10 0.23 -14.48
N LYS A 164 6.34 0.74 -14.37
CA LYS A 164 7.57 0.07 -14.86
C LYS A 164 8.12 -1.00 -13.91
N TYR A 165 8.26 -0.69 -12.63
CA TYR A 165 8.93 -1.57 -11.64
C TYR A 165 7.95 -2.31 -10.72
N GLY A 166 6.66 -1.98 -10.76
CA GLY A 166 5.60 -2.71 -10.07
C GLY A 166 5.84 -2.86 -8.57
N GLN A 167 5.97 -4.11 -8.12
CA GLN A 167 6.15 -4.48 -6.71
C GLN A 167 7.61 -4.50 -6.27
N GLU A 168 8.57 -4.28 -7.17
CA GLU A 168 10.00 -4.29 -6.83
C GLU A 168 10.42 -3.01 -6.09
N ILE A 169 9.64 -1.94 -6.23
CA ILE A 169 9.86 -0.66 -5.56
C ILE A 169 8.83 -0.38 -4.45
N VAL A 170 9.28 0.28 -3.39
CA VAL A 170 8.47 0.90 -2.35
C VAL A 170 8.75 2.39 -2.38
N ILE A 171 7.71 3.19 -2.57
CA ILE A 171 7.82 4.64 -2.51
C ILE A 171 7.31 5.08 -1.14
N ALA A 172 8.23 5.47 -0.26
CA ALA A 172 7.88 6.03 1.04
C ALA A 172 7.39 7.49 0.85
N THR A 173 6.13 7.74 1.18
CA THR A 173 5.54 9.08 1.12
C THR A 173 5.80 9.86 2.42
N GLY A 174 6.84 10.69 2.41
CA GLY A 174 7.13 11.71 3.43
C GLY A 174 7.33 13.11 2.83
N ILE A 175 7.94 14.03 3.58
CA ILE A 175 8.30 15.40 3.13
C ILE A 175 9.20 15.36 1.87
N LYS A 176 10.01 14.31 1.74
CA LYS A 176 10.79 13.95 0.56
C LYS A 176 10.42 12.52 0.16
N PRO A 177 9.88 12.28 -1.06
CA PRO A 177 9.58 10.93 -1.49
C PRO A 177 10.89 10.16 -1.75
N VAL A 178 11.08 9.06 -1.03
CA VAL A 178 12.23 8.15 -1.19
C VAL A 178 11.72 6.88 -1.88
N ILE A 179 12.45 6.44 -2.91
CA ILE A 179 12.25 5.18 -3.63
C ILE A 179 13.22 4.17 -3.04
N CYS A 180 12.70 3.05 -2.54
CA CYS A 180 13.48 1.93 -2.02
C CYS A 180 13.14 0.68 -2.81
N PHE A 181 14.15 -0.09 -3.25
CA PHE A 181 13.88 -1.42 -3.81
C PHE A 181 13.67 -2.44 -2.70
N ARG A 182 12.67 -3.32 -2.85
CA ARG A 182 12.33 -4.33 -1.83
C ARG A 182 13.40 -5.40 -1.65
N ASN A 183 14.03 -5.80 -2.75
CA ASN A 183 14.87 -7.01 -2.77
C ASN A 183 16.37 -6.72 -2.95
N THR A 184 16.73 -5.54 -3.47
CA THR A 184 18.13 -5.22 -3.77
C THR A 184 18.99 -5.16 -2.51
N GLY A 185 18.42 -4.72 -1.38
CA GLY A 185 19.12 -4.78 -0.09
C GLY A 185 19.46 -6.20 0.35
N TYR A 186 18.55 -7.17 0.13
CA TYR A 186 18.80 -8.57 0.47
C TYR A 186 19.84 -9.20 -0.46
N THR A 187 19.76 -8.93 -1.78
CA THR A 187 20.76 -9.43 -2.73
C THR A 187 22.12 -8.81 -2.49
N ILE A 188 22.24 -7.49 -2.27
CA ILE A 188 23.50 -6.83 -1.93
C ILE A 188 24.11 -7.38 -0.63
N LEU A 189 23.30 -7.62 0.41
CA LEU A 189 23.79 -8.23 1.66
C LEU A 189 24.26 -9.67 1.45
N THR A 190 23.53 -10.43 0.63
CA THR A 190 23.84 -11.83 0.30
C THR A 190 25.11 -11.92 -0.55
N ASP A 191 25.22 -11.10 -1.58
CA ASP A 191 26.36 -11.04 -2.49
C ASP A 191 27.61 -10.52 -1.77
N ASN A 192 27.50 -9.47 -0.95
CA ASN A 192 28.60 -9.02 -0.11
C ASN A 192 29.06 -10.10 0.88
N TRP A 193 28.13 -10.90 1.42
CA TRP A 193 28.47 -11.99 2.32
C TRP A 193 29.24 -13.12 1.63
N TYR A 194 28.84 -13.51 0.41
CA TYR A 194 29.51 -14.56 -0.36
C TYR A 194 30.82 -14.09 -1.00
N ASN A 195 30.87 -12.83 -1.46
CA ASN A 195 32.08 -12.23 -2.06
C ASN A 195 33.18 -11.95 -1.03
N SER A 196 32.82 -11.74 0.24
CA SER A 196 33.79 -11.53 1.34
C SER A 196 34.27 -12.84 2.00
N LYS A 197 33.97 -13.99 1.41
CA LYS A 197 34.40 -15.30 1.93
C LYS A 197 35.92 -15.40 1.93
N LYS A 198 36.49 -15.71 3.09
CA LYS A 198 37.94 -15.89 3.21
C LYS A 198 38.37 -17.27 2.71
N GLN A 199 39.55 -17.34 2.08
CA GLN A 199 40.11 -18.60 1.59
C GLN A 199 40.55 -19.53 2.73
N ASN A 200 40.94 -18.96 3.87
CA ASN A 200 41.36 -19.71 5.05
C ASN A 200 40.15 -20.19 5.86
N VAL A 201 40.10 -21.50 6.13
CA VAL A 201 39.00 -22.17 6.83
C VAL A 201 38.81 -21.63 8.25
N GLU A 202 39.89 -21.39 9.00
CA GLU A 202 39.79 -20.93 10.40
C GLU A 202 39.29 -19.49 10.50
N GLU A 203 39.76 -18.61 9.60
CA GLU A 203 39.30 -17.22 9.58
C GLU A 203 37.84 -17.11 9.10
N GLU A 204 37.41 -17.98 8.20
CA GLU A 204 36.02 -18.05 7.76
C GLU A 204 35.10 -18.53 8.89
N ARG A 205 35.55 -19.51 9.70
CA ARG A 205 34.82 -19.92 10.91
C ARG A 205 34.66 -18.76 11.89
N LEU A 206 35.72 -17.99 12.13
CA LEU A 206 35.65 -16.80 12.99
C LEU A 206 34.73 -15.72 12.42
N ARG A 207 34.69 -15.53 11.09
CA ARG A 207 33.78 -14.59 10.43
C ARG A 207 32.31 -14.97 10.67
N ILE A 208 31.98 -16.26 10.55
CA ILE A 208 30.62 -16.77 10.82
C ILE A 208 30.24 -16.57 12.28
N VAL A 209 31.15 -16.88 13.22
CA VAL A 209 30.91 -16.68 14.65
C VAL A 209 30.68 -15.21 14.97
N LYS A 210 31.47 -14.30 14.36
CA LYS A 210 31.30 -12.85 14.53
C LYS A 210 29.95 -12.37 13.99
N ALA A 211 29.56 -12.83 12.80
CA ALA A 211 28.26 -12.49 12.22
C ALA A 211 27.09 -13.01 13.08
N ALA A 212 27.19 -14.24 13.59
CA ALA A 212 26.20 -14.80 14.52
C ALA A 212 26.13 -13.98 15.81
N ALA A 213 27.27 -13.54 16.35
CA ALA A 213 27.32 -12.68 17.53
C ALA A 213 26.68 -11.31 17.27
N ASP A 214 26.90 -10.71 16.11
CA ASP A 214 26.29 -9.43 15.72
C ASP A 214 24.76 -9.57 15.59
N ILE A 215 24.25 -10.65 14.99
CA ILE A 215 22.81 -10.95 14.92
C ILE A 215 22.20 -11.04 16.33
N ILE A 216 22.80 -11.86 17.20
CA ILE A 216 22.32 -12.04 18.58
C ILE A 216 22.34 -10.70 19.33
N ARG A 217 23.38 -9.89 19.11
CA ARG A 217 23.50 -8.58 19.75
C ARG A 217 22.39 -7.63 19.30
N GLU A 218 22.06 -7.60 18.02
CA GLU A 218 20.98 -6.75 17.50
C GLU A 218 19.59 -7.25 17.94
N ASP A 219 19.39 -8.57 18.04
CA ASP A 219 18.15 -9.12 18.60
C ASP A 219 17.97 -8.72 20.08
N ILE A 220 19.03 -8.77 20.90
CA ILE A 220 18.98 -8.31 22.30
C ILE A 220 18.68 -6.80 22.38
N ARG A 221 19.20 -6.00 21.44
CA ARG A 221 18.95 -4.55 21.38
C ARG A 221 17.53 -4.22 20.98
N SER A 222 16.95 -5.01 20.10
CA SER A 222 15.60 -4.80 19.55
C SER A 222 14.49 -5.18 20.53
N MET A 223 14.82 -5.97 21.56
CA MET A 223 13.87 -6.34 22.61
C MET A 223 13.46 -5.14 23.48
N VAL A 224 12.17 -5.11 23.81
CA VAL A 224 11.57 -4.08 24.66
C VAL A 224 11.34 -4.70 26.04
N TYR A 225 11.97 -4.12 27.05
CA TYR A 225 11.86 -4.57 28.44
C TYR A 225 11.06 -3.56 29.27
N ASP A 226 10.17 -4.04 30.14
CA ASP A 226 9.47 -3.20 31.10
C ASP A 226 10.40 -2.89 32.28
N LEU A 227 10.68 -1.60 32.50
CA LEU A 227 11.50 -1.12 33.60
C LEU A 227 10.67 -0.55 34.76
N ARG A 228 9.34 -0.53 34.63
CA ARG A 228 8.44 0.14 35.57
C ARG A 228 7.98 -0.78 36.70
N ASN A 229 7.88 -2.07 36.41
CA ASN A 229 7.31 -3.05 37.33
C ASN A 229 8.39 -4.02 37.79
N TYR A 230 8.54 -4.11 39.11
CA TYR A 230 9.49 -5.01 39.73
C TYR A 230 8.76 -6.24 40.27
N PRO A 231 9.16 -7.48 39.89
CA PRO A 231 8.47 -8.66 40.38
C PRO A 231 8.76 -8.90 41.86
N THR A 232 7.76 -9.42 42.56
CA THR A 232 7.90 -9.76 43.97
C THR A 232 8.83 -10.98 44.16
N PRO A 233 9.41 -11.20 45.36
CA PRO A 233 10.26 -12.36 45.64
C PRO A 233 9.58 -13.72 45.45
N GLU A 234 8.26 -13.76 45.30
CA GLU A 234 7.48 -14.97 45.06
C GLU A 234 7.23 -15.20 43.55
N THR A 235 7.31 -14.15 42.73
CA THR A 235 6.92 -14.15 41.31
C THR A 235 8.08 -13.84 40.36
N PHE A 236 9.32 -13.72 40.86
CA PHE A 236 10.48 -13.28 40.06
C PHE A 236 10.99 -14.33 39.06
N LEU A 237 10.50 -15.57 39.15
CA LEU A 237 10.77 -16.65 38.20
C LEU A 237 9.69 -16.78 37.12
N ASP A 238 8.59 -16.03 37.24
CA ASP A 238 7.46 -16.11 36.31
C ASP A 238 7.76 -15.34 35.01
N ASN A 239 7.44 -15.94 33.86
CA ASN A 239 7.55 -15.33 32.52
C ASN A 239 8.95 -14.87 32.08
N VAL A 240 9.99 -15.31 32.79
CA VAL A 240 11.40 -14.90 32.58
C VAL A 240 11.97 -15.37 31.24
N GLU A 241 11.35 -16.38 30.62
CA GLU A 241 11.71 -16.88 29.29
C GLU A 241 11.38 -15.87 28.18
N ASN A 242 10.34 -15.05 28.37
CA ASN A 242 9.89 -14.07 27.38
C ASN A 242 10.90 -12.92 27.20
N ASP A 243 11.72 -12.66 28.22
CA ASP A 243 12.77 -11.65 28.18
C ASP A 243 14.00 -12.11 27.36
N VAL A 244 14.03 -13.35 26.87
CA VAL A 244 15.19 -13.90 26.17
C VAL A 244 14.89 -14.04 24.67
N PRO A 245 15.71 -13.45 23.76
CA PRO A 245 15.47 -13.55 22.33
C PRO A 245 15.57 -14.98 21.81
N ASN A 246 14.76 -15.33 20.82
CA ASN A 246 14.73 -16.67 20.22
C ASN A 246 16.12 -17.11 19.70
N SER A 247 16.89 -16.20 19.10
CA SER A 247 18.25 -16.48 18.61
C SER A 247 19.21 -16.89 19.74
N LEU A 248 19.11 -16.23 20.89
CA LEU A 248 19.90 -16.55 22.08
C LEU A 248 19.45 -17.89 22.69
N GLN A 249 18.14 -18.16 22.73
CA GLN A 249 17.63 -19.47 23.15
C GLN A 249 18.13 -20.60 22.24
N MET A 250 18.12 -20.39 20.92
CA MET A 250 18.67 -21.35 19.94
C MET A 250 20.16 -21.60 20.13
N LEU A 251 20.94 -20.55 20.41
CA LEU A 251 22.37 -20.69 20.70
C LEU A 251 22.59 -21.57 21.94
N PHE A 252 21.90 -21.29 23.04
CA PHE A 252 22.06 -22.07 24.26
C PHE A 252 21.54 -23.49 24.12
N ASN A 253 20.43 -23.70 23.41
CA ASN A 253 19.98 -25.05 23.08
C ASN A 253 21.06 -25.81 22.30
N SER A 254 21.78 -25.15 21.39
CA SER A 254 22.84 -25.77 20.58
C SER A 254 24.13 -26.07 21.36
N ILE A 255 24.48 -25.20 22.33
CA ILE A 255 25.71 -25.35 23.14
C ILE A 255 25.47 -26.30 24.33
N ILE A 256 24.36 -26.13 25.05
CA ILE A 256 24.12 -26.76 26.36
C ILE A 256 23.40 -28.10 26.22
N LYS A 257 22.38 -28.25 25.34
CA LYS A 257 21.57 -29.49 25.25
C LYS A 257 22.28 -30.68 24.58
N LYS A 258 23.54 -30.55 24.12
CA LYS A 258 24.29 -31.66 23.53
C LYS A 258 24.64 -32.78 24.52
N LYS A 259 24.62 -32.51 25.83
CA LYS A 259 24.77 -33.55 26.87
C LYS A 259 23.40 -33.84 27.48
N LYS A 260 23.04 -35.13 27.62
CA LYS A 260 21.88 -35.58 28.41
C LYS A 260 21.91 -34.88 29.77
N CYS A 261 21.09 -33.84 29.94
CA CYS A 261 20.85 -33.29 31.25
C CYS A 261 19.90 -34.25 31.94
N THR A 262 20.33 -34.82 33.07
CA THR A 262 19.53 -35.75 33.88
C THR A 262 18.30 -35.08 34.52
N ASP A 263 18.23 -33.75 34.48
CA ASP A 263 17.16 -32.92 35.02
C ASP A 263 16.92 -31.72 34.06
N GLU A 264 15.83 -31.77 33.29
CA GLU A 264 15.51 -30.76 32.28
C GLU A 264 15.23 -29.39 32.88
N ASP A 265 14.61 -29.32 34.06
CA ASP A 265 14.15 -28.06 34.64
C ASP A 265 15.32 -27.29 35.25
N LYS A 266 16.24 -27.98 35.92
CA LYS A 266 17.49 -27.36 36.38
C LYS A 266 18.33 -26.82 35.23
N CYS A 267 18.34 -27.49 34.08
CA CYS A 267 19.03 -27.04 32.88
C CYS A 267 18.43 -25.74 32.35
N LYS A 268 17.10 -25.67 32.23
CA LYS A 268 16.37 -24.46 31.78
C LYS A 268 16.65 -23.27 32.68
N THR A 269 16.54 -23.42 34.01
CA THR A 269 16.80 -22.32 34.95
C THR A 269 18.26 -21.81 34.86
N THR A 270 19.21 -22.74 34.66
CA THR A 270 20.63 -22.38 34.48
C THR A 270 20.83 -21.61 33.17
N THR A 271 20.25 -22.08 32.08
CA THR A 271 20.30 -21.39 30.78
C THR A 271 19.67 -20.00 30.85
N LEU A 272 18.52 -19.85 31.51
CA LEU A 272 17.85 -18.57 31.70
C LEU A 272 18.69 -17.59 32.52
N SER A 273 19.34 -18.07 33.59
CA SER A 273 20.22 -17.25 34.42
C SER A 273 21.42 -16.72 33.63
N ILE A 274 22.00 -17.54 32.76
CA ILE A 274 23.09 -17.13 31.85
C ILE A 274 22.56 -16.11 30.83
N ALA A 275 21.40 -16.38 30.22
CA ALA A 275 20.78 -15.48 29.25
C ALA A 275 20.57 -14.08 29.83
N HIS A 276 19.93 -14.01 31.00
CA HIS A 276 19.69 -12.77 31.73
C HIS A 276 20.98 -12.03 32.07
N SER A 277 22.05 -12.75 32.39
CA SER A 277 23.34 -12.13 32.67
C SER A 277 24.00 -11.53 31.43
N ILE A 278 23.90 -12.21 30.27
CA ILE A 278 24.40 -11.66 28.99
C ILE A 278 23.56 -10.44 28.57
N ILE A 279 22.24 -10.49 28.73
CA ILE A 279 21.37 -9.34 28.41
C ILE A 279 21.70 -8.16 29.33
N ALA A 280 21.90 -8.38 30.62
CA ALA A 280 22.32 -7.33 31.56
C ALA A 280 23.69 -6.74 31.19
N ALA A 281 24.66 -7.57 30.78
CA ALA A 281 25.97 -7.10 30.35
C ALA A 281 25.93 -6.31 29.03
N THR A 282 25.06 -6.70 28.10
CA THR A 282 24.90 -6.00 26.81
C THR A 282 24.04 -4.74 26.91
N ARG A 283 23.12 -4.66 27.89
CA ARG A 283 22.20 -3.53 28.10
C ARG A 283 22.08 -3.10 29.57
N PRO A 284 23.16 -2.63 30.21
CA PRO A 284 23.19 -2.37 31.65
C PRO A 284 22.22 -1.26 32.12
N ARG A 285 21.84 -0.33 31.24
CA ARG A 285 20.93 0.79 31.58
C ARG A 285 19.47 0.54 31.23
N SER A 286 19.19 -0.47 30.41
CA SER A 286 17.87 -0.66 29.80
C SER A 286 17.29 -2.05 30.03
N PHE A 287 18.00 -2.88 30.78
CA PHE A 287 17.53 -4.17 31.22
C PHE A 287 17.88 -4.35 32.69
N LEU A 288 16.87 -4.77 33.46
CA LEU A 288 16.98 -5.09 34.86
C LEU A 288 16.52 -6.54 34.99
N SER A 289 17.43 -7.47 35.27
CA SER A 289 17.08 -8.88 35.33
C SER A 289 16.19 -9.17 36.55
N PRO A 290 14.96 -9.69 36.34
CA PRO A 290 14.10 -10.20 37.41
C PRO A 290 14.80 -11.21 38.32
N ILE A 291 15.59 -12.12 37.73
CA ILE A 291 16.33 -13.16 38.46
C ILE A 291 17.35 -12.53 39.42
N GLN A 292 18.18 -11.63 38.90
CA GLN A 292 19.30 -11.08 39.65
C GLN A 292 18.81 -10.21 40.82
N ILE A 293 17.81 -9.36 40.57
CA ILE A 293 17.29 -8.47 41.61
C ILE A 293 16.43 -9.29 42.60
N GLY A 294 15.73 -10.33 42.15
CA GLY A 294 14.88 -11.18 42.99
C GLY A 294 15.74 -11.92 44.01
N LEU A 295 16.82 -12.52 43.51
CA LEU A 295 17.84 -13.16 44.34
C LEU A 295 18.52 -12.15 45.28
N GLY A 296 18.90 -10.97 44.79
CA GLY A 296 19.50 -9.91 45.62
C GLY A 296 18.58 -9.48 46.76
N THR A 297 17.29 -9.31 46.48
CA THR A 297 16.27 -8.94 47.48
C THR A 297 16.09 -10.05 48.51
N LEU A 298 16.08 -11.32 48.09
CA LEU A 298 15.98 -12.46 48.99
C LEU A 298 17.19 -12.58 49.92
N ILE A 299 18.41 -12.46 49.38
CA ILE A 299 19.65 -12.49 50.16
C ILE A 299 19.69 -11.32 51.13
N TYR A 300 19.28 -10.12 50.69
CA TYR A 300 19.20 -8.95 51.56
C TYR A 300 18.23 -9.18 52.72
N LYS A 301 17.01 -9.65 52.44
CA LYS A 301 16.00 -9.95 53.46
C LYS A 301 16.46 -11.01 54.46
N LYS A 302 17.24 -12.00 54.00
CA LYS A 302 17.68 -13.12 54.84
C LYS A 302 18.90 -12.81 55.70
N TYR A 303 19.87 -12.07 55.16
CA TYR A 303 21.17 -11.86 55.81
C TYR A 303 21.41 -10.41 56.26
N GLY A 304 20.66 -9.43 55.76
CA GLY A 304 20.77 -8.01 56.13
C GLY A 304 22.11 -7.34 55.80
N SER A 305 23.03 -8.04 55.13
CA SER A 305 24.37 -7.54 54.82
C SER A 305 24.47 -7.05 53.38
N LYS A 306 24.90 -5.78 53.23
CA LYS A 306 25.22 -5.18 51.92
C LYS A 306 26.56 -5.70 51.38
N GLU A 307 27.54 -5.92 52.23
CA GLU A 307 28.86 -6.45 51.84
C GLU A 307 28.73 -7.83 51.19
N LEU A 308 27.84 -8.68 51.72
CA LEU A 308 27.55 -9.99 51.12
C LEU A 308 26.97 -9.84 49.71
N LEU A 309 26.08 -8.86 49.49
CA LEU A 309 25.52 -8.60 48.17
C LEU A 309 26.55 -8.06 47.20
N ASP A 310 27.48 -7.21 47.63
CA ASP A 310 28.53 -6.68 46.77
C ASP A 310 29.53 -7.78 46.36
N VAL A 311 29.88 -8.66 47.30
CA VAL A 311 30.69 -9.85 47.03
C VAL A 311 29.96 -10.81 46.09
N ILE A 312 28.67 -11.07 46.33
CA ILE A 312 27.87 -11.95 45.48
C ILE A 312 27.60 -11.32 44.10
N SER A 313 27.41 -10.02 44.00
CA SER A 313 27.26 -9.32 42.71
C SER A 313 28.54 -9.49 41.90
N THR A 314 29.69 -9.23 42.51
CA THR A 314 31.00 -9.41 41.88
C THR A 314 31.25 -10.87 41.51
N LEU A 315 30.86 -11.81 42.38
CA LEU A 315 30.95 -13.25 42.12
C LEU A 315 29.93 -13.72 41.10
N ILE A 316 28.70 -13.22 41.00
CA ILE A 316 27.74 -13.66 39.97
C ILE A 316 28.23 -13.22 38.59
N PHE A 317 28.86 -12.04 38.50
CA PHE A 317 29.58 -11.63 37.28
C PHE A 317 30.88 -12.45 37.06
N ALA A 318 31.56 -12.92 38.12
CA ALA A 318 32.80 -13.73 38.03
C ALA A 318 32.58 -15.26 38.01
N VAL A 319 31.40 -15.77 38.33
CA VAL A 319 31.05 -17.21 38.36
C VAL A 319 30.68 -17.65 36.95
N LEU A 320 30.29 -16.72 36.08
CA LEU A 320 30.18 -16.93 34.63
C LEU A 320 31.50 -17.39 33.99
N THR A 321 32.67 -17.11 34.58
CA THR A 321 33.96 -17.64 34.13
C THR A 321 34.35 -18.98 34.77
N ILE A 322 33.72 -19.41 35.87
CA ILE A 322 34.17 -20.58 36.65
C ILE A 322 33.31 -21.84 36.40
N VAL A 323 32.06 -21.70 35.96
CA VAL A 323 31.13 -22.85 35.83
C VAL A 323 31.48 -23.81 34.67
N SER A 324 32.50 -23.53 33.84
CA SER A 324 33.03 -24.51 32.86
C SER A 324 34.32 -25.24 33.29
N GLY A 325 34.87 -24.97 34.49
CA GLY A 325 36.20 -25.46 34.87
C GLY A 325 36.30 -26.52 35.97
N TYR A 326 35.31 -26.62 36.87
CA TYR A 326 35.42 -27.50 38.05
C TYR A 326 34.29 -28.51 38.11
N LEU A 327 34.30 -29.53 37.24
CA LEU A 327 33.61 -30.82 37.47
C LEU A 327 34.12 -31.85 36.45
N ARG A 328 35.29 -32.43 36.74
CA ARG A 328 35.89 -33.71 36.28
C ARG A 328 37.35 -33.67 36.78
N CYS A 329 37.87 -34.52 37.65
CA CYS A 329 37.61 -35.93 37.94
C CYS A 329 38.31 -36.30 39.28
N PRO A 330 38.20 -37.56 39.76
CA PRO A 330 37.92 -37.88 41.16
C PRO A 330 39.13 -38.36 41.97
N ALA A 331 38.92 -38.54 43.27
CA ALA A 331 39.65 -39.50 44.10
C ALA A 331 39.09 -40.91 43.89
#